data_AF-A0A2S6CSU9-F1
#
_entry.id   AF-A0A2S6CSU9-F1
#
_cell.length_a   1.000
_cell.length_b   1.000
_cell.length_c   1.000
_cell.angle_alpha   90.00
_cell.angle_beta   90.00
_cell.angle_gamma   90.00
#
_symmetry.space_group_name_H-M   'P 1'
#
loop_
_entity.id
_entity.type
_entity.pdbx_description
1 polymer ?
#
loop_
_entity_poly.entity_id
_entity_poly.type
_entity_poly.pdbx_seq_one_letter_code
_entity_poly.pdbx_strand_id
1 'polypeptide(L)'
;MLHLIYKKFGHIFTVGILTTVIFLGLGSFTCQSAIAQHSLVIGVVTKIEETSGEVLYRSQTKLDDNLGKVWQVVLFKQAYPGEKSNINLRLVGFPGSVELIHPQPLRITSKTGQNWKASDIFLDEAPAPTIGQYDLTEILPQLPIEVLTLAIPLPGDKSINISVPIKVVKEWKLLITNEQGS
;
A
#
# COMPACT_ATOMS: atom_id res chain seq x y z
N MET A 1 5.24 -64.99 48.38
CA MET A 1 4.28 -63.86 48.40
C MET A 1 4.94 -62.47 48.19
N LEU A 2 6.10 -62.36 47.53
CA LEU A 2 6.79 -61.05 47.33
C LEU A 2 6.86 -60.59 45.86
N HIS A 3 6.51 -61.45 44.90
CA HIS A 3 6.69 -61.18 43.46
C HIS A 3 5.45 -60.57 42.77
N LEU A 4 4.27 -60.62 43.38
CA LEU A 4 3.02 -60.11 42.80
C LEU A 4 2.71 -58.65 43.17
N ILE A 5 3.44 -58.07 44.13
CA ILE A 5 3.28 -56.68 44.57
C ILE A 5 4.09 -55.72 43.69
N TYR A 6 5.30 -56.12 43.26
CA TYR A 6 6.17 -55.30 42.42
C TYR A 6 5.66 -55.10 40.99
N LYS A 7 4.87 -56.04 40.43
CA LYS A 7 4.35 -55.93 39.06
C LYS A 7 3.19 -54.93 38.92
N LYS A 8 2.41 -54.71 39.99
CA LYS A 8 1.29 -53.76 39.97
C LYS A 8 1.74 -52.31 40.22
N PHE A 9 2.85 -52.11 40.92
CA PHE A 9 3.33 -50.76 41.25
C PHE A 9 4.04 -50.05 40.09
N GLY A 10 4.71 -50.81 39.20
CA GLY A 10 5.40 -50.25 38.02
C GLY A 10 4.47 -49.66 36.96
N HIS A 11 3.22 -50.12 36.87
CA HIS A 11 2.27 -49.68 35.85
C HIS A 11 1.47 -48.43 36.25
N ILE A 12 1.41 -48.09 37.54
CA ILE A 12 0.75 -46.88 38.05
C ILE A 12 1.71 -45.68 37.96
N PHE A 13 3.02 -45.92 38.11
CA PHE A 13 4.03 -44.86 38.03
C PHE A 13 4.25 -44.33 36.61
N THR A 14 4.09 -45.16 35.58
CA THR A 14 4.26 -44.75 34.18
C THR A 14 3.10 -43.90 33.65
N VAL A 15 1.87 -44.09 34.14
CA VAL A 15 0.69 -43.30 33.73
C VAL A 15 0.68 -41.91 34.37
N GLY A 16 1.20 -41.76 35.60
CA GLY A 16 1.34 -40.46 36.27
C GLY A 16 2.38 -39.54 35.62
N ILE A 17 3.50 -40.10 35.13
CA ILE A 17 4.53 -39.33 34.44
C ILE A 17 4.03 -38.87 33.05
N LEU A 18 3.28 -39.70 32.33
CA LEU A 18 2.76 -39.36 30.99
C LEU A 18 1.67 -38.28 31.01
N THR A 19 0.87 -38.20 32.08
CA THR A 19 -0.17 -37.15 32.22
C THR A 19 0.41 -35.78 32.62
N THR A 20 1.53 -35.75 33.35
CA THR A 20 2.16 -34.50 33.79
C THR A 20 2.89 -33.78 32.65
N VAL A 21 3.42 -34.52 31.66
CA VAL A 21 4.07 -33.94 30.47
C VAL A 21 3.06 -33.26 29.53
N ILE A 22 1.81 -33.71 29.50
CA ILE A 22 0.76 -33.13 28.65
C ILE A 22 0.28 -31.77 29.20
N PHE A 23 0.26 -31.57 30.53
CA PHE A 23 -0.13 -30.30 31.13
C PHE A 23 0.96 -29.22 31.13
N LEU A 24 2.24 -29.61 31.10
CA LEU A 24 3.37 -28.67 30.98
C LEU A 24 3.58 -28.14 29.55
N GLY A 25 2.90 -28.71 28.55
CA GLY A 25 2.91 -28.22 27.16
C GLY A 25 1.92 -27.11 26.85
N LEU A 26 1.03 -26.75 27.77
CA LEU A 26 -0.05 -25.75 27.56
C LEU A 26 0.29 -24.34 28.07
N GLY A 27 1.48 -24.12 28.63
CA GLY A 27 1.84 -22.86 29.31
C GLY A 27 2.62 -21.84 28.49
N SER A 28 3.08 -22.17 27.28
CA SER A 28 3.99 -21.32 26.51
C SER A 28 3.42 -20.91 25.16
N PHE A 29 2.17 -20.44 25.14
CA PHE A 29 1.78 -19.45 24.14
C PHE A 29 2.23 -18.10 24.67
N THR A 30 3.54 -17.83 24.60
CA THR A 30 3.99 -16.45 24.47
C THR A 30 3.35 -15.95 23.20
N CYS A 31 2.20 -15.28 23.33
CA CYS A 31 1.69 -14.37 22.33
C CYS A 31 2.85 -13.39 22.13
N GLN A 32 3.67 -13.66 21.11
CA GLN A 32 4.64 -12.71 20.61
C GLN A 32 3.78 -11.51 20.29
N SER A 33 3.76 -10.52 21.20
CA SER A 33 3.17 -9.24 20.93
C SER A 33 3.80 -8.84 19.62
N ALA A 34 2.96 -8.79 18.58
CA ALA A 34 3.33 -8.16 17.34
C ALA A 34 3.84 -6.80 17.77
N ILE A 35 5.17 -6.66 17.76
CA ILE A 35 5.81 -5.36 17.70
C ILE A 35 5.01 -4.67 16.63
N ALA A 36 4.36 -3.56 17.00
CA ALA A 36 3.68 -2.70 16.08
C ALA A 36 4.66 -2.48 14.94
N GLN A 37 4.50 -3.27 13.89
CA GLN A 37 5.23 -3.13 12.66
C GLN A 37 4.52 -1.93 12.10
N HIS A 38 4.97 -0.75 12.55
CA HIS A 38 4.94 0.43 11.72
C HIS A 38 5.47 -0.07 10.40
N SER A 39 4.54 -0.38 9.50
CA SER A 39 4.84 -0.78 8.15
C SER A 39 5.48 0.47 7.59
N LEU A 40 6.80 0.53 7.71
CA LEU A 40 7.61 1.45 6.97
C LEU A 40 7.40 0.95 5.56
N VAL A 41 6.38 1.50 4.89
CA VAL A 41 6.13 1.25 3.49
C VAL A 41 7.37 1.79 2.79
N ILE A 42 8.28 0.89 2.48
CA ILE A 42 9.41 1.16 1.59
C ILE A 42 8.76 1.16 0.21
N GLY A 43 8.51 2.34 -0.34
CA GLY A 43 8.15 2.44 -1.75
C GLY A 43 9.35 1.96 -2.56
N VAL A 44 9.21 0.82 -3.21
CA VAL A 44 10.21 0.27 -4.13
C VAL A 44 9.91 0.85 -5.50
N VAL A 45 10.86 1.57 -6.08
CA VAL A 45 10.80 1.92 -7.50
C VAL A 45 11.16 0.68 -8.30
N THR A 46 10.22 0.14 -9.07
CA THR A 46 10.45 -1.06 -9.90
C THR A 46 10.47 -0.67 -11.38
N LYS A 47 11.51 -1.11 -12.10
CA LYS A 47 11.58 -1.07 -13.57
C LYS A 47 11.10 -2.43 -14.10
N ILE A 48 10.16 -2.43 -15.03
CA ILE A 48 9.71 -3.62 -15.74
C ILE A 48 9.93 -3.36 -17.22
N GLU A 49 10.75 -4.20 -17.86
CA GLU A 49 10.93 -4.20 -19.32
C GLU A 49 9.97 -5.24 -19.89
N GLU A 50 9.00 -4.79 -20.68
CA GLU A 50 8.05 -5.68 -21.34
C GLU A 50 8.57 -6.09 -22.72
N THR A 51 8.13 -7.24 -23.23
CA THR A 51 8.60 -7.81 -24.51
C THR A 51 8.38 -6.88 -25.72
N SER A 52 7.53 -5.86 -25.59
CA SER A 52 7.27 -4.83 -26.61
C SER A 52 8.30 -3.69 -26.66
N GLY A 53 9.26 -3.64 -25.72
CA GLY A 53 10.15 -2.48 -25.54
C GLY A 53 9.58 -1.37 -24.66
N GLU A 54 8.40 -1.58 -24.06
CA GLU A 54 7.84 -0.72 -23.02
C GLU A 54 8.68 -0.78 -21.75
N VAL A 55 9.06 0.38 -21.22
CA VAL A 55 9.68 0.50 -19.91
C VAL A 55 8.67 1.11 -18.94
N LEU A 56 8.27 0.30 -17.95
CA LEU A 56 7.38 0.72 -16.87
C LEU A 56 8.20 1.00 -15.61
N TYR A 57 8.19 2.25 -15.15
CA TYR A 57 8.68 2.61 -13.82
C TYR A 57 7.49 2.81 -12.87
N ARG A 58 7.56 2.26 -11.65
CA ARG A 58 6.44 2.33 -10.68
C ARG A 58 6.92 2.62 -9.27
N SER A 59 6.24 3.53 -8.57
CA SER A 59 6.25 3.70 -7.11
C SER A 59 4.88 3.33 -6.56
N GLN A 60 4.83 2.47 -5.55
CA GLN A 60 3.60 2.01 -4.93
C GLN A 60 3.68 2.11 -3.40
N THR A 61 2.73 2.83 -2.81
CA THR A 61 2.68 3.08 -1.37
C THR A 61 1.25 2.94 -0.85
N LYS A 62 1.08 2.46 0.38
CA LYS A 62 -0.21 2.51 1.09
C LYS A 62 -0.25 3.74 1.98
N LEU A 63 -1.31 4.54 1.88
CA LEU A 63 -1.51 5.76 2.66
C LEU A 63 -2.92 5.77 3.26
N ASP A 64 -3.07 6.35 4.44
CA ASP A 64 -4.38 6.54 5.06
C ASP A 64 -5.00 7.86 4.59
N ASP A 65 -6.31 7.87 4.41
CA ASP A 65 -7.07 9.11 4.26
C ASP A 65 -7.40 9.75 5.62
N ASN A 66 -7.99 10.94 5.56
CA ASN A 66 -8.47 11.68 6.73
C ASN A 66 -9.58 10.98 7.52
N LEU A 67 -10.15 9.89 7.01
CA LEU A 67 -11.17 9.06 7.67
C LEU A 67 -10.58 7.74 8.21
N GLY A 68 -9.26 7.53 8.08
CA GLY A 68 -8.56 6.32 8.51
C GLY A 68 -8.73 5.12 7.58
N LYS A 69 -9.21 5.31 6.35
CA LYS A 69 -9.25 4.23 5.34
C LYS A 69 -7.95 4.18 4.56
N VAL A 70 -7.50 2.97 4.28
CA VAL A 70 -6.26 2.71 3.54
C VAL A 70 -6.50 2.83 2.03
N TRP A 71 -5.62 3.56 1.37
CA TRP A 71 -5.54 3.72 -0.07
C TRP A 71 -4.23 3.17 -0.60
N GLN A 72 -4.29 2.45 -1.71
CA GLN A 72 -3.10 2.13 -2.48
C GLN A 72 -2.88 3.23 -3.52
N VAL A 73 -1.72 3.87 -3.43
CA VAL A 73 -1.30 4.99 -4.27
C VAL A 73 -0.17 4.50 -5.16
N VAL A 74 -0.45 4.41 -6.46
CA VAL A 74 0.48 3.88 -7.47
C VAL A 74 0.80 4.98 -8.47
N LEU A 75 2.01 5.52 -8.42
CA LEU A 75 2.52 6.38 -9.48
C LEU A 75 3.30 5.51 -10.44
N PHE A 76 2.98 5.58 -11.72
CA PHE A 76 3.70 4.83 -12.73
C PHE A 76 3.90 5.64 -13.98
N LYS A 77 4.97 5.30 -14.69
CA LYS A 77 5.39 5.93 -15.92
C LYS A 77 5.60 4.88 -16.97
N GLN A 78 4.94 5.07 -18.10
CA GLN A 78 5.04 4.23 -19.28
C GLN A 78 5.83 4.99 -20.34
N ALA A 79 6.94 4.41 -20.79
CA ALA A 79 7.75 4.97 -21.86
C ALA A 79 7.82 3.96 -23.01
N TYR A 80 7.48 4.43 -24.20
CA TYR A 80 7.67 3.71 -25.47
C TYR A 80 8.81 4.35 -26.26
N PRO A 81 9.60 3.57 -27.00
CA PRO A 81 10.65 4.11 -27.86
C PRO A 81 10.09 5.12 -28.86
N GLY A 82 10.59 6.37 -28.83
CA GLY A 82 10.20 7.43 -29.78
C GLY A 82 8.92 8.19 -29.43
N GLU A 83 8.26 7.86 -28.32
CA GLU A 83 7.05 8.56 -27.85
C GLU A 83 7.28 9.31 -26.54
N LYS A 84 6.43 10.30 -26.28
CA LYS A 84 6.44 11.02 -25.01
C LYS A 84 5.96 10.07 -23.90
N SER A 85 6.72 10.00 -22.80
CA SER A 85 6.34 9.19 -21.66
C SER A 85 5.10 9.76 -20.96
N ASN A 86 4.19 8.87 -20.56
CA ASN A 86 2.98 9.22 -19.82
C ASN A 86 3.17 8.87 -18.34
N ILE A 87 2.79 9.77 -17.45
CA ILE A 87 2.90 9.57 -16.00
C ILE A 87 1.51 9.63 -15.37
N ASN A 88 1.10 8.52 -14.77
CA ASN A 88 -0.23 8.35 -14.24
C ASN A 88 -0.18 8.01 -12.75
N LEU A 89 -1.08 8.63 -11.97
CA LEU A 89 -1.32 8.30 -10.58
C LEU A 89 -2.62 7.52 -10.45
N ARG A 90 -2.56 6.28 -9.99
CA ARG A 90 -3.73 5.47 -9.67
C ARG A 90 -3.96 5.45 -8.17
N LEU A 91 -5.18 5.78 -7.77
CA LEU A 91 -5.67 5.68 -6.40
C LEU A 91 -6.66 4.53 -6.34
N VAL A 92 -6.40 3.57 -5.46
CA VAL A 92 -7.27 2.40 -5.25
C VAL A 92 -7.75 2.41 -3.80
N GLY A 93 -9.04 2.66 -3.62
CA GLY A 93 -9.72 2.52 -2.35
C GLY A 93 -10.03 1.05 -2.05
N PHE A 94 -10.08 0.70 -0.76
CA PHE A 94 -10.45 -0.64 -0.33
C PHE A 94 -11.89 -1.03 -0.80
N PRO A 95 -12.18 -2.29 -1.15
CA PRO A 95 -13.53 -2.71 -1.52
C PRO A 95 -14.56 -2.38 -0.43
N GLY A 96 -15.75 -1.89 -0.82
CA GLY A 96 -16.76 -1.41 0.14
C GLY A 96 -16.40 -0.09 0.83
N SER A 97 -15.37 0.61 0.35
CA SER A 97 -15.10 2.01 0.71
C SER A 97 -15.99 2.96 -0.11
N VAL A 98 -15.48 4.14 -0.43
CA VAL A 98 -16.22 5.16 -1.16
C VAL A 98 -16.23 4.88 -2.65
N GLU A 99 -17.35 5.15 -3.31
CA GLU A 99 -17.43 5.15 -4.77
C GLU A 99 -16.98 6.52 -5.29
N LEU A 100 -16.02 6.51 -6.19
CA LEU A 100 -15.53 7.70 -6.88
C LEU A 100 -16.49 8.05 -8.00
N ILE A 101 -16.61 9.34 -8.24
CA ILE A 101 -17.40 9.86 -9.35
C ILE A 101 -16.45 10.18 -10.48
N HIS A 102 -16.79 9.66 -11.65
CA HIS A 102 -16.03 9.85 -12.87
C HIS A 102 -16.84 10.65 -13.89
N PRO A 103 -16.18 11.47 -14.72
CA PRO A 103 -14.82 11.98 -14.53
C PRO A 103 -14.82 13.10 -13.48
N GLN A 104 -13.85 13.10 -12.56
CA GLN A 104 -13.62 14.23 -11.65
C GLN A 104 -12.13 14.49 -11.42
N PRO A 105 -11.64 15.74 -11.54
CA PRO A 105 -10.22 16.01 -11.42
C PRO A 105 -9.73 15.83 -9.97
N LEU A 106 -8.56 15.21 -9.82
CA LEU A 106 -7.86 15.16 -8.54
C LEU A 106 -7.26 16.53 -8.23
N ARG A 107 -7.52 17.05 -7.04
CA ARG A 107 -6.87 18.26 -6.55
C ARG A 107 -5.63 17.89 -5.76
N ILE A 108 -4.51 18.53 -6.08
CA ILE A 108 -3.26 18.36 -5.35
C ILE A 108 -2.93 19.70 -4.71
N THR A 109 -2.71 19.72 -3.39
CA THR A 109 -2.41 20.94 -2.64
C THR A 109 -1.08 20.80 -1.91
N SER A 110 -0.21 21.78 -2.07
CA SER A 110 1.05 21.88 -1.34
C SER A 110 0.79 22.37 0.09
N LYS A 111 1.74 22.15 1.00
CA LYS A 111 1.69 22.74 2.35
C LYS A 111 1.69 24.27 2.28
N THR A 112 2.31 24.85 1.25
CA THR A 112 2.33 26.30 0.99
C THR A 112 1.02 26.83 0.37
N GLY A 113 0.04 25.98 0.08
CA GLY A 113 -1.27 26.36 -0.44
C GLY A 113 -1.36 26.47 -1.97
N GLN A 114 -0.30 26.11 -2.70
CA GLN A 114 -0.32 26.00 -4.14
C GLN A 114 -1.20 24.81 -4.55
N ASN A 115 -1.96 24.97 -5.63
CA ASN A 115 -2.94 23.97 -6.07
C ASN A 115 -2.70 23.57 -7.52
N TRP A 116 -2.84 22.27 -7.79
CA TRP A 116 -2.87 21.68 -9.12
C TRP A 116 -4.13 20.84 -9.28
N LYS A 117 -4.53 20.63 -10.54
CA LYS A 117 -5.63 19.74 -10.91
C LYS A 117 -5.13 18.73 -11.92
N ALA A 118 -5.22 17.46 -11.58
CA ALA A 118 -4.92 16.35 -12.48
C ALA A 118 -6.22 15.81 -13.08
N SER A 119 -6.27 15.69 -14.39
CA SER A 119 -7.45 15.19 -15.11
C SER A 119 -7.66 13.70 -14.82
N ASP A 120 -8.91 13.30 -14.65
CA ASP A 120 -9.29 11.89 -14.59
C ASP A 120 -9.19 11.26 -15.98
N ILE A 121 -8.57 10.09 -16.06
CA ILE A 121 -8.36 9.34 -17.30
C ILE A 121 -9.57 8.45 -17.61
N PHE A 122 -10.34 8.05 -16.58
CA PHE A 122 -11.56 7.29 -16.79
C PHE A 122 -12.69 8.26 -17.16
N LEU A 123 -12.89 8.45 -18.46
CA LEU A 123 -13.92 9.35 -18.99
C LEU A 123 -15.32 8.75 -18.90
N ASP A 124 -15.46 7.46 -19.24
CA ASP A 124 -16.75 6.78 -19.30
C ASP A 124 -16.94 5.77 -18.16
N GLU A 125 -15.98 4.85 -17.97
CA GLU A 125 -16.07 3.81 -16.95
C GLU A 125 -14.69 3.47 -16.36
N ALA A 126 -14.62 3.40 -15.03
CA ALA A 126 -13.45 2.95 -14.31
C ALA A 126 -13.50 1.42 -14.10
N PRO A 127 -12.35 0.72 -14.00
CA PRO A 127 -12.32 -0.73 -13.79
C PRO A 127 -13.06 -1.20 -12.52
N ALA A 128 -13.15 -0.31 -11.53
CA ALA A 128 -14.01 -0.46 -10.36
C ALA A 128 -14.35 0.94 -9.82
N PRO A 129 -15.50 1.11 -9.16
CA PRO A 129 -15.92 2.42 -8.64
C PRO A 129 -15.01 2.93 -7.52
N THR A 130 -14.13 2.11 -6.94
CA THR A 130 -13.16 2.52 -5.92
C THR A 130 -11.79 2.92 -6.51
N ILE A 131 -11.68 3.02 -7.84
CA ILE A 131 -10.41 3.26 -8.54
C ILE A 131 -10.49 4.56 -9.33
N GLY A 132 -9.57 5.49 -9.04
CA GLY A 132 -9.33 6.67 -9.86
C GLY A 132 -7.96 6.61 -10.51
N GLN A 133 -7.82 7.17 -11.71
CA GLN A 133 -6.53 7.30 -12.37
C GLN A 133 -6.39 8.68 -13.00
N TYR A 134 -5.29 9.36 -12.68
CA TYR A 134 -5.12 10.77 -13.02
C TYR A 134 -3.82 10.99 -13.79
N ASP A 135 -3.87 11.87 -14.78
CA ASP A 135 -2.71 12.28 -15.57
C ASP A 135 -1.88 13.31 -14.80
N LEU A 136 -0.62 12.93 -14.50
CA LEU A 136 0.35 13.76 -13.79
C LEU A 136 1.53 14.16 -14.69
N THR A 137 1.49 13.88 -15.99
CA THR A 137 2.61 14.08 -16.93
C THR A 137 3.14 15.52 -16.87
N GLU A 138 2.26 16.51 -16.93
CA GLU A 138 2.63 17.93 -16.88
C GLU A 138 2.78 18.46 -15.44
N ILE A 139 2.14 17.81 -14.46
CA ILE A 139 2.01 18.32 -13.09
C ILE A 139 3.18 17.86 -12.24
N LEU A 140 3.60 16.61 -12.37
CA LEU A 140 4.62 16.01 -11.54
C LEU A 140 5.94 16.81 -11.52
N PRO A 141 6.45 17.36 -12.64
CA PRO A 141 7.64 18.22 -12.63
C PRO A 141 7.48 19.48 -11.77
N GLN A 142 6.26 20.02 -11.66
CA GLN A 142 5.95 21.26 -10.95
C GLN A 142 5.73 21.06 -9.44
N LEU A 143 5.48 19.83 -8.99
CA LEU A 143 5.20 19.58 -7.57
C LEU A 143 6.43 19.87 -6.69
N PRO A 144 6.29 20.58 -5.56
CA PRO A 144 7.39 20.80 -4.63
C PRO A 144 7.73 19.53 -3.83
N ILE A 145 8.97 19.42 -3.34
CA ILE A 145 9.40 18.32 -2.46
C ILE A 145 9.00 18.64 -1.02
N GLU A 146 7.73 18.44 -0.71
CA GLU A 146 7.15 18.63 0.62
C GLU A 146 5.97 17.67 0.86
N VAL A 147 5.24 17.84 1.95
CA VAL A 147 3.99 17.11 2.17
C VAL A 147 2.94 17.68 1.22
N LEU A 148 2.26 16.79 0.49
CA LEU A 148 1.17 17.15 -0.41
C LEU A 148 -0.15 16.55 0.10
N THR A 149 -1.26 17.18 -0.23
CA THR A 149 -2.60 16.63 -0.02
C THR A 149 -3.22 16.28 -1.36
N LEU A 150 -3.65 15.03 -1.52
CA LEU A 150 -4.49 14.61 -2.63
C LEU A 150 -5.95 14.67 -2.18
N ALA A 151 -6.74 15.53 -2.79
CA ALA A 151 -8.16 15.70 -2.49
C ALA A 151 -9.01 15.11 -3.62
N ILE A 152 -9.64 13.99 -3.34
CA ILE A 152 -10.57 13.28 -4.23
C ILE A 152 -11.98 13.87 -4.00
N PRO A 153 -12.62 14.48 -4.99
CA PRO A 153 -13.94 15.07 -4.84
C PRO A 153 -15.04 14.00 -4.64
N LEU A 154 -16.03 14.34 -3.81
CA LEU A 154 -17.23 13.55 -3.53
C LEU A 154 -18.49 14.41 -3.70
N PRO A 155 -19.70 13.81 -3.75
CA PRO A 155 -20.95 14.56 -3.74
C PRO A 155 -21.07 15.57 -2.59
N GLY A 156 -21.66 16.73 -2.88
CA GLY A 156 -22.06 17.72 -1.90
C GLY A 156 -20.88 18.45 -1.26
N ASP A 157 -19.96 18.96 -2.08
CA ASP A 157 -18.77 19.74 -1.68
C ASP A 157 -17.80 19.04 -0.71
N LYS A 158 -17.88 17.71 -0.64
CA LYS A 158 -16.99 16.89 0.19
C LYS A 158 -15.76 16.45 -0.59
N SER A 159 -14.69 16.13 0.13
CA SER A 159 -13.52 15.46 -0.43
C SER A 159 -12.92 14.46 0.55
N ILE A 160 -12.27 13.45 0.00
CA ILE A 160 -11.38 12.56 0.73
C ILE A 160 -9.97 13.08 0.54
N ASN A 161 -9.28 13.28 1.65
CA ASN A 161 -7.95 13.88 1.66
C ASN A 161 -6.93 12.83 2.08
N ILE A 162 -5.96 12.56 1.22
CA ILE A 162 -4.84 11.66 1.47
C ILE A 162 -3.59 12.52 1.61
N SER A 163 -2.92 12.42 2.76
CA SER A 163 -1.65 13.11 3.00
C SER A 163 -0.50 12.29 2.42
N VAL A 164 0.25 12.87 1.48
CA VAL A 164 1.42 12.26 0.85
C VAL A 164 2.68 12.75 1.56
N PRO A 165 3.41 11.87 2.27
CA PRO A 165 4.64 12.26 2.94
C PRO A 165 5.73 12.71 1.98
N ILE A 166 6.60 13.61 2.43
CA ILE A 166 7.75 14.11 1.64
C ILE A 166 8.61 12.99 1.04
N LYS A 167 8.77 11.86 1.76
CA LYS A 167 9.51 10.69 1.28
C LYS A 167 8.90 10.13 -0.01
N VAL A 168 7.58 10.01 -0.07
CA VAL A 168 6.85 9.49 -1.23
C VAL A 168 6.97 10.47 -2.41
N VAL A 169 6.90 11.78 -2.15
CA VAL A 169 7.09 12.79 -3.19
C VAL A 169 8.50 12.75 -3.77
N LYS A 170 9.53 12.50 -2.95
CA LYS A 170 10.90 12.26 -3.43
C LYS A 170 10.98 11.03 -4.33
N GLU A 171 10.36 9.92 -3.94
CA GLU A 171 10.29 8.71 -4.78
C GLU A 171 9.61 8.99 -6.13
N TRP A 172 8.54 9.79 -6.13
CA TRP A 172 7.86 10.19 -7.35
C TRP A 172 8.76 11.01 -8.28
N LYS A 173 9.56 11.93 -7.74
CA LYS A 173 10.51 12.72 -8.53
C LYS A 173 11.60 11.87 -9.19
N LEU A 174 12.03 10.78 -8.56
CA LEU A 174 13.03 9.87 -9.14
C LEU A 174 12.54 9.22 -10.45
N LEU A 175 11.22 9.04 -10.63
CA LEU A 175 10.65 8.49 -11.87
C LEU A 175 10.84 9.41 -13.08
N ILE A 176 11.03 10.72 -12.86
CA ILE A 176 11.35 11.68 -13.93
C ILE A 176 12.84 11.57 -14.30
N THR A 177 13.73 11.52 -13.32
CA THR A 177 15.19 11.54 -13.54
C THR A 177 15.73 10.30 -14.25
N ASN A 178 15.07 9.15 -14.11
CA ASN A 178 15.51 7.89 -14.73
C ASN A 178 15.46 7.86 -16.28
N GLU A 179 15.11 8.96 -16.96
CA GLU A 179 15.27 9.10 -18.44
C GLU A 179 16.67 9.54 -18.87
N GLN A 180 17.45 10.16 -17.99
CA GLN A 180 18.68 10.86 -18.39
C GLN A 180 19.93 9.98 -18.39
N GLY A 181 19.79 8.66 -18.30
CA GLY A 181 20.91 7.74 -18.26
C GLY A 181 20.57 6.36 -18.77
N SER A 182 20.69 6.17 -20.08
CA SER A 182 21.33 4.99 -20.69
C SER A 182 21.63 5.26 -22.16
#